data_AF-A0A0Q6FPW6-F1
#
_entry.id   AF-A0A0Q6FPW6-F1
#
_cell.length_a   1.000
_cell.length_b   1.000
_cell.length_c   1.000
_cell.angle_alpha   90.00
_cell.angle_beta   90.00
_cell.angle_gamma   90.00
#
_symmetry.space_group_name_H-M   'P 1'
#
loop_
_entity.id
_entity.type
_entity.pdbx_description
1 polymer ?
#
loop_
_entity_poly.entity_id
_entity_poly.type
_entity_poly.pdbx_seq_one_letter_code
_entity_poly.pdbx_strand_id
1 'polypeptide(L)'
;MTIALRYAALSDVGLVRSNNQDSAYAGPHLLLVADGMGGHAGGDIASSLAVASLAPLDGEAFGSSEILERLGEAIETARLELVRRAREDSELSGMGTTVTALLRSGNKLAMAHMGDSRGYLLRGGQLSQVTKDHTFVQHLVDTGKITAEEAEHHPQRSVVMRVLGDFDLDLSPDLSVREAHPGDRWLLCSDGLSGMVSLETIERTMVENTDVTACAERLVQLALRAGGSDNITCIVADVLDLDDLPDGAAPDSGVQVVGSVAITRDAPTTAVDGPAARAAALLAEARATVGALAESSQQSPAAPDAAVSEPDETVEVATATPGALSRSEKKAARAHERADAKAAKAEAKRGTGISSTELEEETGRGRWAWTLVSLVVLLAIVGTGAFFGYRWTQTQYYVGLADGKVTIFQGISQSIGPLELSEVYETSDVVASDLDRFEINQLERTIRAKSLDDARQRVADLAPEGAATDEPATEGTGETPTPTDGATTAAADAAPDGPTTAGGTS
;
A
#
# COMPACT_ATOMS: atom_id res chain seq x y z
N MET A 1 -20.50 32.12 -14.78
CA MET A 1 -20.38 31.98 -13.32
C MET A 1 -18.91 31.77 -13.01
N THR A 2 -18.34 32.68 -12.25
CA THR A 2 -16.93 32.68 -11.86
C THR A 2 -16.85 32.16 -10.43
N ILE A 3 -16.23 31.00 -10.23
CA ILE A 3 -16.11 30.41 -8.89
C ILE A 3 -14.72 30.67 -8.29
N ALA A 4 -14.53 30.42 -7.00
CA ALA A 4 -13.21 30.32 -6.37
C ALA A 4 -13.17 29.12 -5.41
N LEU A 5 -11.98 28.68 -5.04
CA LEU A 5 -11.79 27.63 -4.04
C LEU A 5 -11.30 28.25 -2.74
N ARG A 6 -11.92 27.89 -1.62
CA ARG A 6 -11.37 28.08 -0.27
C ARG A 6 -11.04 26.71 0.28
N TYR A 7 -9.81 26.49 0.72
CA TYR A 7 -9.34 25.15 1.04
C TYR A 7 -8.43 25.10 2.27
N ALA A 8 -8.36 23.92 2.86
CA ALA A 8 -7.39 23.57 3.89
C ALA A 8 -6.85 22.17 3.63
N ALA A 9 -5.52 22.03 3.64
CA ALA A 9 -4.82 20.76 3.53
C ALA A 9 -4.19 20.42 4.88
N LEU A 10 -4.32 19.16 5.31
CA LEU A 10 -3.72 18.67 6.54
C LEU A 10 -3.17 17.27 6.32
N SER A 11 -2.02 16.98 6.92
CA SER A 11 -1.38 15.68 6.88
C SER A 11 -0.75 15.35 8.23
N ASP A 12 -0.89 14.11 8.68
CA ASP A 12 -0.35 13.59 9.93
C ASP A 12 0.29 12.22 9.69
N VAL A 13 1.44 11.97 10.31
CA VAL A 13 2.15 10.68 10.20
C VAL A 13 1.36 9.52 10.81
N GLY A 14 0.41 9.80 11.70
CA GLY A 14 -0.33 8.80 12.45
C GLY A 14 0.41 8.34 13.70
N LEU A 15 -0.06 7.24 14.27
CA LEU A 15 0.41 6.70 15.55
C LEU A 15 1.31 5.47 15.39
N VAL A 16 1.32 4.86 14.21
CA VAL A 16 1.98 3.56 13.97
C VAL A 16 3.14 3.66 12.98
N ARG A 17 3.00 4.44 11.91
CA ARG A 17 4.05 4.60 10.89
C ARG A 17 5.21 5.45 11.44
N SER A 18 6.43 5.18 10.95
CA SER A 18 7.64 5.90 11.36
C SER A 18 7.89 7.18 10.56
N ASN A 19 7.39 7.23 9.34
CA ASN A 19 7.53 8.33 8.39
C ASN A 19 6.19 8.58 7.71
N ASN A 20 6.00 9.81 7.26
CA ASN A 20 4.88 10.17 6.42
C ASN A 20 5.26 9.96 4.96
N GLN A 21 4.50 9.15 4.24
CA GLN A 21 4.67 8.87 2.81
C GLN A 21 3.55 9.50 1.97
N ASP A 22 2.56 10.14 2.59
CA ASP A 22 1.55 10.94 1.91
C ASP A 22 2.10 12.31 1.54
N SER A 23 1.68 12.84 0.40
CA SER A 23 1.92 14.22 -0.02
C SER A 23 0.63 14.86 -0.51
N ALA A 24 0.43 16.15 -0.22
CA ALA A 24 -0.71 16.88 -0.76
C ALA A 24 -0.37 18.33 -1.09
N TYR A 25 -1.12 18.86 -2.06
CA TYR A 25 -1.03 20.22 -2.57
C TYR A 25 -2.43 20.81 -2.69
N ALA A 26 -2.63 22.01 -2.14
CA ALA A 26 -3.86 22.78 -2.31
C ALA A 26 -3.53 24.21 -2.71
N GLY A 27 -3.96 24.59 -3.91
CA GLY A 27 -3.82 25.91 -4.49
C GLY A 27 -5.15 26.40 -5.09
N PRO A 28 -5.20 27.61 -5.67
CA PRO A 28 -6.43 28.22 -6.20
C PRO A 28 -7.07 27.45 -7.37
N HIS A 29 -6.26 26.66 -8.06
CA HIS A 29 -6.65 25.90 -9.24
C HIS A 29 -6.45 24.39 -9.06
N LEU A 30 -5.46 23.93 -8.30
CA LEU A 30 -5.13 22.52 -8.13
C LEU A 30 -5.31 22.06 -6.67
N LEU A 31 -6.08 20.99 -6.48
CA LEU A 31 -6.11 20.19 -5.26
C LEU A 31 -5.59 18.79 -5.60
N LEU A 32 -4.67 18.25 -4.80
CA LEU A 32 -4.02 16.97 -5.07
C LEU A 32 -3.67 16.25 -3.76
N VAL A 33 -4.05 14.99 -3.66
CA VAL A 33 -3.57 14.05 -2.64
C VAL A 33 -2.88 12.88 -3.34
N ALA A 34 -1.72 12.49 -2.84
CA ALA A 34 -0.92 11.38 -3.31
C ALA A 34 -0.43 10.56 -2.11
N ASP A 35 -0.79 9.29 -2.06
CA ASP A 35 -0.41 8.33 -1.01
C ASP A 35 0.71 7.43 -1.54
N GLY A 36 1.89 7.58 -0.97
CA GLY A 36 3.11 6.97 -1.43
C GLY A 36 3.33 5.58 -0.86
N MET A 37 3.54 4.60 -1.74
CA MET A 37 3.88 3.23 -1.39
C MET A 37 5.24 2.81 -1.96
N GLY A 38 5.95 1.95 -1.26
CA GLY A 38 7.26 1.45 -1.67
C GLY A 38 8.04 0.91 -0.49
N GLY A 39 9.15 0.21 -0.76
CA GLY A 39 10.06 -0.34 0.25
C GLY A 39 10.80 0.74 1.05
N HIS A 40 12.12 0.61 1.22
CA HIS A 40 12.92 1.61 1.93
C HIS A 40 12.80 2.99 1.26
N ALA A 41 12.13 3.95 1.91
CA ALA A 41 11.94 5.34 1.48
C ALA A 41 11.42 5.58 0.05
N GLY A 42 10.81 4.57 -0.60
CA GLY A 42 10.29 4.72 -1.95
C GLY A 42 8.99 5.53 -2.01
N GLY A 43 8.12 5.37 -1.02
CA GLY A 43 6.78 5.97 -1.01
C GLY A 43 6.80 7.50 -0.88
N ASP A 44 7.60 8.05 0.05
CA ASP A 44 7.73 9.49 0.26
C ASP A 44 8.32 10.21 -0.95
N ILE A 45 9.29 9.59 -1.63
CA ILE A 45 9.83 10.10 -2.89
C ILE A 45 8.77 10.05 -3.99
N ALA A 46 7.99 8.97 -4.06
CA ALA A 46 7.00 8.78 -5.10
C ALA A 46 5.87 9.81 -5.02
N SER A 47 5.26 9.97 -3.83
CA SER A 47 4.18 10.94 -3.62
C SER A 47 4.66 12.38 -3.79
N SER A 48 5.87 12.70 -3.32
CA SER A 48 6.48 14.03 -3.48
C SER A 48 6.74 14.37 -4.95
N LEU A 49 7.17 13.38 -5.75
CA LEU A 49 7.41 13.56 -7.18
C LEU A 49 6.09 13.82 -7.92
N ALA A 50 5.03 13.06 -7.61
CA ALA A 50 3.71 13.31 -8.18
C ALA A 50 3.23 14.75 -7.90
N VAL A 51 3.35 15.22 -6.64
CA VAL A 51 3.01 16.60 -6.30
C VAL A 51 3.88 17.60 -7.07
N ALA A 52 5.19 17.40 -7.12
CA ALA A 52 6.10 18.30 -7.81
C ALA A 52 5.83 18.39 -9.33
N SER A 53 5.42 17.29 -9.96
CA SER A 53 5.08 17.24 -11.39
C SER A 53 3.74 17.92 -11.70
N LEU A 54 2.76 17.85 -10.81
CA LEU A 54 1.42 18.42 -11.03
C LEU A 54 1.29 19.87 -10.54
N ALA A 55 2.05 20.29 -9.52
CA ALA A 55 2.00 21.63 -8.94
C ALA A 55 2.09 22.80 -9.95
N PRO A 56 2.88 22.73 -11.06
CA PRO A 56 2.92 23.79 -12.06
C PRO A 56 1.56 24.10 -12.70
N LEU A 57 0.63 23.14 -12.74
CA LEU A 57 -0.72 23.35 -13.27
C LEU A 57 -1.51 24.39 -12.47
N ASP A 58 -1.16 24.66 -11.22
CA ASP A 58 -1.85 25.65 -10.40
C ASP A 58 -1.62 27.10 -10.86
N GLY A 59 -0.48 27.36 -11.53
CA GLY A 59 -0.13 28.70 -12.03
C GLY A 59 -0.61 29.01 -13.45
N GLU A 60 -1.16 28.02 -14.16
CA GLU A 60 -1.54 28.15 -15.56
C GLU A 60 -3.05 28.34 -15.73
N ALA A 61 -3.45 29.42 -16.42
CA ALA A 61 -4.85 29.64 -16.78
C ALA A 61 -5.21 28.78 -18.00
N PHE A 62 -5.82 27.63 -17.77
CA PHE A 62 -6.26 26.74 -18.84
C PHE A 62 -7.62 27.11 -19.40
N GLY A 63 -7.84 26.84 -20.70
CA GLY A 63 -9.18 26.75 -21.27
C GLY A 63 -9.90 25.49 -20.80
N SER A 64 -11.24 25.57 -20.63
CA SER A 64 -12.04 24.44 -20.15
C SER A 64 -12.02 23.19 -21.05
N SER A 65 -11.62 23.31 -22.32
CA SER A 65 -11.47 22.20 -23.26
C SER A 65 -10.15 21.45 -23.13
N GLU A 66 -9.09 22.11 -22.64
CA GLU A 66 -7.73 21.57 -22.58
C GLU A 66 -7.37 21.04 -21.20
N ILE A 67 -8.10 21.48 -20.16
CA ILE A 67 -7.81 21.15 -18.76
C ILE A 67 -7.67 19.64 -18.47
N LEU A 68 -8.47 18.79 -19.13
CA LEU A 68 -8.43 17.34 -18.93
C LEU A 68 -7.17 16.72 -19.55
N GLU A 69 -6.82 17.18 -20.75
CA GLU A 69 -5.61 16.76 -21.47
C GLU A 69 -4.36 17.16 -20.69
N ARG A 70 -4.28 18.42 -20.24
CA ARG A 70 -3.15 18.94 -19.44
C ARG A 70 -2.95 18.18 -18.13
N LEU A 71 -4.05 17.83 -17.46
CA LEU A 71 -3.99 17.00 -16.26
C LEU A 71 -3.48 15.58 -16.56
N GLY A 72 -3.94 14.98 -17.66
CA GLY A 72 -3.44 13.68 -18.13
C GLY A 72 -1.95 13.70 -18.49
N GLU A 73 -1.49 14.70 -19.24
CA GLU A 73 -0.08 14.90 -19.63
C GLU A 73 0.83 15.05 -18.40
N ALA A 74 0.40 15.81 -17.39
CA ALA A 74 1.18 15.99 -16.17
C ALA A 74 1.30 14.69 -15.36
N ILE A 75 0.24 13.87 -15.33
CA ILE A 75 0.27 12.56 -14.67
C ILE A 75 1.20 11.59 -15.42
N GLU A 76 1.15 11.56 -16.75
CA GLU A 76 2.07 10.73 -17.53
C GLU A 76 3.52 11.20 -17.36
N THR A 77 3.77 12.51 -17.30
CA THR A 77 5.09 13.06 -16.99
C THR A 77 5.57 12.60 -15.61
N ALA A 78 4.70 12.65 -14.60
CA ALA A 78 5.01 12.15 -13.26
C ALA A 78 5.34 10.65 -13.27
N ARG A 79 4.57 9.85 -14.02
CA ARG A 79 4.82 8.41 -14.19
C ARG A 79 6.18 8.13 -14.80
N LEU A 80 6.52 8.81 -15.90
CA LEU A 80 7.79 8.61 -16.60
C LEU A 80 8.97 8.94 -15.69
N GLU A 81 8.87 10.00 -14.87
CA GLU A 81 9.90 10.33 -13.88
C GLU A 81 9.99 9.31 -12.74
N LEU A 82 8.88 8.75 -12.27
CA LEU A 82 8.88 7.66 -11.28
C LEU A 82 9.59 6.42 -11.84
N VAL A 83 9.22 6.00 -13.05
CA VAL A 83 9.82 4.86 -13.74
C VAL A 83 11.32 5.08 -13.95
N ARG A 84 11.71 6.29 -14.38
CA ARG A 84 13.12 6.65 -14.57
C ARG A 84 13.90 6.50 -13.26
N ARG A 85 13.39 7.05 -12.15
CA ARG A 85 14.06 6.96 -10.84
C ARG A 85 14.13 5.52 -10.31
N ALA A 86 13.07 4.74 -10.45
CA ALA A 86 13.04 3.34 -10.02
C ALA A 86 14.04 2.45 -10.80
N ARG A 87 14.37 2.84 -12.04
CA ARG A 87 15.39 2.16 -12.86
C ARG A 87 16.81 2.60 -12.55
N GLU A 88 17.00 3.87 -12.18
CA GLU A 88 18.31 4.43 -11.82
C GLU A 88 18.77 3.99 -10.42
N ASP A 89 17.84 3.78 -9.50
CA ASP A 89 18.12 3.40 -8.12
C ASP A 89 17.34 2.14 -7.73
N SER A 90 18.08 1.05 -7.48
CA SER A 90 17.49 -0.23 -7.07
C SER A 90 16.79 -0.19 -5.72
N GLU A 91 17.13 0.77 -4.83
CA GLU A 91 16.43 0.93 -3.54
C GLU A 91 15.01 1.49 -3.73
N LEU A 92 14.77 2.18 -4.85
CA LEU A 92 13.46 2.73 -5.23
C LEU A 92 12.63 1.77 -6.09
N SER A 93 13.12 0.54 -6.29
CA SER A 93 12.40 -0.47 -7.05
C SER A 93 11.02 -0.77 -6.42
N GLY A 94 9.98 -0.75 -7.25
CA GLY A 94 8.60 -0.95 -6.81
C GLY A 94 7.98 0.23 -6.06
N MET A 95 8.61 1.40 -6.06
CA MET A 95 7.93 2.61 -5.58
C MET A 95 6.74 2.96 -6.47
N GLY A 96 5.71 3.52 -5.85
CA GLY A 96 4.55 4.05 -6.54
C GLY A 96 3.75 4.97 -5.64
N THR A 97 2.76 5.62 -6.20
CA THR A 97 1.88 6.50 -5.43
C THR A 97 0.48 6.49 -6.02
N THR A 98 -0.52 6.66 -5.16
CA THR A 98 -1.85 7.05 -5.63
C THR A 98 -1.80 8.49 -6.16
N VAL A 99 -2.81 8.86 -6.94
CA VAL A 99 -3.07 10.24 -7.36
C VAL A 99 -4.57 10.47 -7.33
N THR A 100 -5.04 11.44 -6.56
CA THR A 100 -6.40 11.98 -6.67
C THR A 100 -6.32 13.49 -6.75
N ALA A 101 -6.69 14.04 -7.90
CA ALA A 101 -6.51 15.46 -8.22
C ALA A 101 -7.79 16.10 -8.75
N LEU A 102 -7.98 17.38 -8.41
CA LEU A 102 -8.96 18.29 -9.00
C LEU A 102 -8.24 19.52 -9.53
N LEU A 103 -8.35 19.77 -10.83
CA LEU A 103 -7.84 20.97 -11.49
C LEU A 103 -9.03 21.82 -11.95
N ARG A 104 -8.99 23.12 -11.68
CA ARG A 104 -10.08 24.06 -11.93
C ARG A 104 -9.77 24.98 -13.11
N SER A 105 -10.70 25.06 -14.07
CA SER A 105 -10.76 26.11 -15.09
C SER A 105 -12.17 26.68 -15.17
N GLY A 106 -12.31 27.98 -14.93
CA GLY A 106 -13.62 28.62 -14.87
C GLY A 106 -14.52 27.97 -13.81
N ASN A 107 -15.67 27.44 -14.25
CA ASN A 107 -16.64 26.67 -13.44
C ASN A 107 -16.54 25.14 -13.64
N LYS A 108 -15.48 24.66 -14.31
CA LYS A 108 -15.25 23.23 -14.53
C LYS A 108 -14.11 22.73 -13.65
N LEU A 109 -14.26 21.50 -13.17
CA LEU A 109 -13.24 20.74 -12.45
C LEU A 109 -12.88 19.52 -13.29
N ALA A 110 -11.65 19.46 -13.79
CA ALA A 110 -11.07 18.22 -14.27
C ALA A 110 -10.63 17.40 -13.07
N MET A 111 -10.97 16.11 -13.08
CA MET A 111 -10.63 15.18 -12.03
C MET A 111 -9.79 14.06 -12.63
N ALA A 112 -8.73 13.70 -11.92
CA ALA A 112 -7.94 12.51 -12.20
C ALA A 112 -7.86 11.65 -10.95
N HIS A 113 -7.97 10.34 -11.13
CA HIS A 113 -7.91 9.39 -10.02
C HIS A 113 -7.19 8.10 -10.41
N MET A 114 -6.29 7.65 -9.54
CA MET A 114 -5.63 6.36 -9.59
C MET A 114 -5.22 5.92 -8.18
N GLY A 115 -5.71 4.77 -7.74
CA GLY A 115 -5.39 4.19 -6.43
C GLY A 115 -6.63 4.09 -5.56
N ASP A 116 -6.45 4.15 -4.26
CA ASP A 116 -7.51 4.01 -3.26
C ASP A 116 -7.65 5.22 -2.33
N SER A 117 -6.88 6.28 -2.56
CA SER A 117 -7.24 7.63 -2.10
C SER A 117 -8.57 8.05 -2.70
N ARG A 118 -9.35 8.86 -1.99
CA ARG A 118 -10.76 9.11 -2.36
C ARG A 118 -11.06 10.58 -2.53
N GLY A 119 -11.97 10.86 -3.47
CA GLY A 119 -12.61 12.15 -3.65
C GLY A 119 -14.09 12.06 -3.33
N TYR A 120 -14.59 12.96 -2.50
CA TYR A 120 -15.99 13.08 -2.13
C TYR A 120 -16.53 14.47 -2.44
N LEU A 121 -17.82 14.52 -2.78
CA LEU A 121 -18.58 15.74 -2.98
C LEU A 121 -19.75 15.78 -2.00
N LEU A 122 -19.79 16.83 -1.18
CA LEU A 122 -20.93 17.21 -0.36
C LEU A 122 -21.74 18.26 -1.12
N ARG A 123 -22.98 17.89 -1.49
CA ARG A 123 -23.92 18.78 -2.16
C ARG A 123 -25.32 18.58 -1.59
N GLY A 124 -25.99 19.66 -1.21
CA GLY A 124 -27.33 19.59 -0.63
C GLY A 124 -27.39 18.82 0.70
N GLY A 125 -26.29 18.81 1.46
CA GLY A 125 -26.20 18.11 2.74
C GLY A 125 -25.94 16.60 2.64
N GLN A 126 -25.77 16.06 1.42
CA GLN A 126 -25.45 14.65 1.20
C GLN A 126 -24.02 14.50 0.66
N LEU A 127 -23.22 13.66 1.32
CA LEU A 127 -21.88 13.31 0.90
C LEU A 127 -21.94 12.10 -0.05
N SER A 128 -21.25 12.20 -1.18
CA SER A 128 -21.13 11.11 -2.14
C SER A 128 -19.68 10.88 -2.51
N GLN A 129 -19.26 9.61 -2.58
CA GLN A 129 -17.96 9.27 -3.13
C GLN A 129 -18.00 9.42 -4.66
N VAL A 130 -17.02 10.14 -5.19
CA VAL A 130 -16.93 10.52 -6.60
C VAL A 130 -15.92 9.65 -7.34
N THR A 131 -14.85 9.25 -6.65
CA THR A 131 -13.84 8.30 -7.14
C THR A 131 -14.30 6.86 -6.94
N LYS A 132 -13.67 5.95 -7.67
CA LYS A 132 -13.85 4.52 -7.49
C LYS A 132 -12.50 3.88 -7.21
N ASP A 133 -12.38 3.27 -6.03
CA ASP A 133 -11.11 2.71 -5.56
C ASP A 133 -10.57 1.66 -6.54
N HIS A 134 -9.28 1.72 -6.84
CA HIS A 134 -8.57 0.70 -7.60
C HIS A 134 -8.00 -0.39 -6.68
N THR A 135 -8.84 -0.96 -5.82
CA THR A 135 -8.46 -2.03 -4.89
C THR A 135 -8.95 -3.40 -5.37
N PHE A 136 -8.33 -4.46 -4.84
CA PHE A 136 -8.76 -5.83 -5.09
C PHE A 136 -10.21 -6.06 -4.66
N VAL A 137 -10.61 -5.52 -3.50
CA VAL A 137 -11.98 -5.68 -3.01
C VAL A 137 -12.99 -4.92 -3.85
N GLN A 138 -12.65 -3.74 -4.37
CA GLN A 138 -13.51 -3.03 -5.31
C GLN A 138 -13.73 -3.84 -6.58
N HIS A 139 -12.69 -4.51 -7.10
CA HIS A 139 -12.84 -5.43 -8.23
C HIS A 139 -13.76 -6.62 -7.92
N LEU A 140 -13.71 -7.16 -6.71
CA LEU A 140 -14.63 -8.22 -6.28
C LEU A 140 -16.07 -7.73 -6.20
N VAL A 141 -16.30 -6.50 -5.70
CA VAL A 141 -17.61 -5.86 -5.67
C VAL A 141 -18.15 -5.66 -7.09
N ASP A 142 -17.32 -5.11 -7.98
CA ASP A 142 -17.68 -4.84 -9.37
C ASP A 142 -18.07 -6.10 -10.15
N THR A 143 -17.41 -7.22 -9.84
CA THR A 143 -17.69 -8.52 -10.45
C THR A 143 -18.79 -9.30 -9.73
N GLY A 144 -19.43 -8.70 -8.71
CA GLY A 144 -20.52 -9.30 -7.95
C GLY A 144 -20.10 -10.50 -7.09
N LYS A 145 -18.81 -10.63 -6.79
CA LYS A 145 -18.25 -11.73 -5.98
C LYS A 145 -18.44 -11.50 -4.48
N ILE A 146 -18.47 -10.24 -4.05
CA ILE A 146 -18.78 -9.81 -2.69
C ILE A 146 -19.67 -8.57 -2.73
N THR A 147 -20.35 -8.31 -1.62
CA THR A 147 -21.11 -7.07 -1.37
C THR A 147 -20.19 -5.93 -0.91
N ALA A 148 -20.67 -4.69 -0.96
CA ALA A 148 -19.93 -3.53 -0.47
C ALA A 148 -19.66 -3.62 1.04
N GLU A 149 -20.61 -4.14 1.80
CA GLU A 149 -20.50 -4.34 3.25
C GLU A 149 -19.46 -5.42 3.60
N GLU A 150 -19.36 -6.48 2.79
CA GLU A 150 -18.31 -7.50 2.94
C GLU A 150 -16.92 -6.94 2.60
N ALA A 151 -16.82 -6.03 1.63
CA ALA A 151 -15.56 -5.42 1.22
C ALA A 151 -14.90 -4.63 2.38
N GLU A 152 -15.69 -3.92 3.19
CA GLU A 152 -15.20 -3.13 4.34
C GLU A 152 -14.45 -3.96 5.38
N HIS A 153 -14.86 -5.23 5.55
CA HIS A 153 -14.30 -6.13 6.55
C HIS A 153 -13.32 -7.15 5.95
N HIS A 154 -13.05 -7.05 4.65
CA HIS A 154 -12.23 -8.02 3.94
C HIS A 154 -10.75 -7.91 4.37
N PRO A 155 -10.04 -9.03 4.58
CA PRO A 155 -8.62 -9.02 4.98
C PRO A 155 -7.70 -8.31 3.99
N GLN A 156 -8.05 -8.31 2.70
CA GLN A 156 -7.28 -7.70 1.62
C GLN A 156 -7.88 -6.37 1.13
N ARG A 157 -8.62 -5.64 1.98
CA ARG A 157 -9.26 -4.38 1.58
C ARG A 157 -8.27 -3.28 1.16
N SER A 158 -7.07 -3.29 1.73
CA SER A 158 -5.99 -2.34 1.43
C SER A 158 -5.07 -2.80 0.28
N VAL A 159 -5.41 -3.88 -0.45
CA VAL A 159 -4.59 -4.32 -1.58
C VAL A 159 -4.96 -3.49 -2.80
N VAL A 160 -4.09 -2.53 -3.15
CA VAL A 160 -4.23 -1.67 -4.31
C VAL A 160 -3.77 -2.40 -5.58
N MET A 161 -4.52 -2.22 -6.67
CA MET A 161 -4.32 -2.89 -7.96
C MET A 161 -3.77 -1.95 -9.04
N ARG A 162 -3.99 -0.64 -8.92
CA ARG A 162 -3.49 0.38 -9.86
C ARG A 162 -2.94 1.57 -9.09
N VAL A 163 -1.67 1.87 -9.28
CA VAL A 163 -0.98 3.06 -8.75
C VAL A 163 -0.03 3.62 -9.80
N LEU A 164 0.36 4.87 -9.64
CA LEU A 164 1.35 5.50 -10.49
C LEU A 164 2.74 4.93 -10.17
N GLY A 165 3.39 4.26 -11.11
CA GLY A 165 4.71 3.64 -10.89
C GLY A 165 5.16 2.75 -12.05
N ASP A 166 6.22 1.97 -11.82
CA ASP A 166 6.81 1.05 -12.79
C ASP A 166 6.13 -0.33 -12.72
N PHE A 167 4.85 -0.38 -13.12
CA PHE A 167 4.05 -1.61 -13.17
C PHE A 167 3.51 -1.87 -14.60
N ASP A 168 3.56 -3.13 -15.04
CA ASP A 168 3.30 -3.58 -16.43
C ASP A 168 1.82 -3.57 -16.88
N LEU A 169 0.87 -3.19 -16.01
CA LEU A 169 -0.55 -3.11 -16.39
C LEU A 169 -0.89 -1.77 -17.08
N ASP A 170 -2.02 -1.71 -17.77
CA ASP A 170 -2.57 -0.46 -18.30
C ASP A 170 -2.86 0.53 -17.15
N LEU A 171 -1.91 1.45 -16.94
CA LEU A 171 -1.91 2.47 -15.87
C LEU A 171 -2.52 3.79 -16.36
N SER A 172 -3.54 3.75 -17.20
CA SER A 172 -4.28 4.97 -17.56
C SER A 172 -5.05 5.49 -16.34
N PRO A 173 -4.95 6.76 -15.91
CA PRO A 173 -5.76 7.30 -14.83
C PRO A 173 -7.23 7.45 -15.23
N ASP A 174 -8.13 7.37 -14.26
CA ASP A 174 -9.54 7.65 -14.48
C ASP A 174 -9.71 9.18 -14.57
N LEU A 175 -10.02 9.68 -15.78
CA LEU A 175 -10.14 11.10 -16.09
C LEU A 175 -11.61 11.49 -16.30
N SER A 176 -12.07 12.58 -15.68
CA SER A 176 -13.42 13.10 -15.89
C SER A 176 -13.50 14.62 -15.74
N VAL A 177 -14.51 15.25 -16.35
CA VAL A 177 -14.82 16.68 -16.15
C VAL A 177 -16.15 16.81 -15.44
N ARG A 178 -16.20 17.73 -14.46
CA ARG A 178 -17.38 18.03 -13.67
C ARG A 178 -17.67 19.52 -13.67
N GLU A 179 -18.92 19.87 -13.45
CA GLU A 179 -19.34 21.24 -13.22
C GLU A 179 -19.39 21.51 -11.73
N ALA A 180 -18.69 22.58 -11.33
CA ALA A 180 -18.68 23.06 -9.96
C ALA A 180 -19.78 24.10 -9.78
N HIS A 181 -20.52 23.94 -8.69
CA HIS A 181 -21.58 24.85 -8.29
C HIS A 181 -21.19 25.53 -6.97
N PRO A 182 -21.43 26.84 -6.82
CA PRO A 182 -21.28 27.50 -5.53
C PRO A 182 -22.01 26.75 -4.41
N GLY A 183 -21.35 26.60 -3.27
CA GLY A 183 -21.83 25.82 -2.13
C GLY A 183 -21.46 24.34 -2.17
N ASP A 184 -20.86 23.84 -3.26
CA ASP A 184 -20.22 22.52 -3.25
C ASP A 184 -19.06 22.50 -2.26
N ARG A 185 -18.93 21.38 -1.53
CA ARG A 185 -17.76 21.10 -0.71
C ARG A 185 -17.11 19.79 -1.13
N TRP A 186 -15.81 19.84 -1.39
CA TRP A 186 -14.99 18.71 -1.77
C TRP A 186 -14.14 18.22 -0.61
N LEU A 187 -13.95 16.91 -0.53
CA LEU A 187 -12.95 16.26 0.32
C LEU A 187 -12.09 15.35 -0.56
N LEU A 188 -10.78 15.57 -0.58
CA LEU A 188 -9.81 14.59 -1.08
C LEU A 188 -9.08 14.00 0.12
N CYS A 189 -8.87 12.69 0.18
CA CYS A 189 -8.14 12.07 1.30
C CYS A 189 -7.40 10.79 0.93
N SER A 190 -6.33 10.46 1.67
CA SER A 190 -5.70 9.14 1.64
C SER A 190 -6.57 8.09 2.32
N ASP A 191 -6.19 6.82 2.19
CA ASP A 191 -6.92 5.71 2.80
C ASP A 191 -6.82 5.75 4.34
N GLY A 192 -5.79 6.37 4.92
CA GLY A 192 -5.65 6.52 6.37
C GLY A 192 -6.79 7.30 7.03
N LEU A 193 -7.51 8.17 6.29
CA LEU A 193 -8.77 8.74 6.77
C LEU A 193 -9.94 7.76 6.55
N SER A 194 -10.17 7.37 5.30
CA SER A 194 -11.40 6.65 4.91
C SER A 194 -11.45 5.18 5.36
N GLY A 195 -10.30 4.58 5.63
CA GLY A 195 -10.16 3.25 6.23
C GLY A 195 -10.35 3.24 7.75
N MET A 196 -10.30 4.40 8.40
CA MET A 196 -10.45 4.54 9.86
C MET A 196 -11.77 5.22 10.27
N VAL A 197 -12.34 6.05 9.39
CA VAL A 197 -13.54 6.84 9.66
C VAL A 197 -14.61 6.52 8.62
N SER A 198 -15.75 6.04 9.11
CA SER A 198 -16.93 5.71 8.27
C SER A 198 -17.42 6.91 7.46
N LEU A 199 -18.01 6.66 6.28
CA LEU A 199 -18.62 7.69 5.44
C LEU A 199 -19.63 8.58 6.18
N GLU A 200 -20.51 7.99 7.01
CA GLU A 200 -21.51 8.73 7.80
C GLU A 200 -20.85 9.74 8.76
N THR A 201 -19.77 9.34 9.42
CA THR A 201 -19.03 10.21 10.34
C THR A 201 -18.30 11.32 9.58
N ILE A 202 -17.76 11.03 8.39
CA ILE A 202 -17.16 12.04 7.50
C ILE A 202 -18.24 13.05 7.07
N GLU A 203 -19.39 12.58 6.58
CA GLU A 203 -20.53 13.42 6.16
C GLU A 203 -20.95 14.36 7.27
N ARG A 204 -21.27 13.82 8.45
CA ARG A 204 -21.67 14.62 9.61
C ARG A 204 -20.62 15.67 9.96
N THR A 205 -19.34 15.30 9.96
CA THR A 205 -18.24 16.23 10.27
C THR A 205 -18.18 17.36 9.24
N MET A 206 -18.29 17.05 7.96
CA MET A 206 -18.26 18.04 6.87
C MET A 206 -19.50 18.95 6.87
N VAL A 207 -20.66 18.47 7.31
CA VAL A 207 -21.89 19.27 7.45
C VAL A 207 -21.84 20.18 8.66
N GLU A 208 -21.36 19.69 9.81
CA GLU A 208 -21.36 20.44 11.08
C GLU A 208 -20.28 21.52 11.16
N ASN A 209 -19.15 21.35 10.46
CA ASN A 209 -18.00 22.25 10.56
C ASN A 209 -17.89 23.13 9.32
N THR A 210 -18.46 24.34 9.35
CA THR A 210 -18.47 25.24 8.19
C THR A 210 -17.10 25.80 7.83
N ASP A 211 -16.17 25.89 8.77
CA ASP A 211 -14.80 26.31 8.50
C ASP A 211 -13.97 25.14 7.94
N VAL A 212 -13.31 25.35 6.79
CA VAL A 212 -12.57 24.28 6.09
C VAL A 212 -11.38 23.76 6.90
N THR A 213 -10.69 24.64 7.63
CA THR A 213 -9.54 24.28 8.46
C THR A 213 -9.97 23.47 9.67
N ALA A 214 -10.95 23.96 10.43
CA ALA A 214 -11.51 23.24 11.56
C ALA A 214 -12.11 21.89 11.14
N CYS A 215 -12.71 21.81 9.95
CA CYS A 215 -13.22 20.55 9.39
C CYS A 215 -12.07 19.57 9.11
N ALA A 216 -11.00 19.99 8.43
CA ALA A 216 -9.84 19.16 8.13
C ALA A 216 -9.16 18.66 9.42
N GLU A 217 -8.92 19.55 10.39
CA GLU A 217 -8.39 19.20 11.71
C GLU A 217 -9.28 18.17 12.42
N ARG A 218 -10.59 18.36 12.39
CA ARG A 218 -11.54 17.45 13.03
C ARG A 218 -11.52 16.06 12.39
N LEU A 219 -11.42 15.97 11.07
CA LEU A 219 -11.32 14.71 10.32
C LEU A 219 -10.05 13.96 10.68
N VAL A 220 -8.88 14.62 10.67
CA VAL A 220 -7.61 14.01 11.06
C VAL A 220 -7.66 13.52 12.52
N GLN A 221 -8.22 14.32 13.44
CA GLN A 221 -8.38 13.90 14.83
C GLN A 221 -9.34 12.72 15.03
N LEU A 222 -10.34 12.54 14.15
CA LEU A 222 -11.18 11.33 14.17
C LEU A 222 -10.36 10.09 13.80
N ALA A 223 -9.59 10.15 12.73
CA ALA A 223 -8.76 9.03 12.28
C ALA A 223 -7.70 8.65 13.32
N LEU A 224 -7.04 9.65 13.94
CA LEU A 224 -6.08 9.43 15.03
C LEU A 224 -6.73 8.76 16.25
N ARG A 225 -7.94 9.20 16.64
CA ARG A 225 -8.69 8.58 17.75
C ARG A 225 -9.16 7.17 17.45
N ALA A 226 -9.44 6.86 16.18
CA ALA A 226 -9.81 5.53 15.73
C ALA A 226 -8.61 4.55 15.72
N GLY A 227 -7.38 5.05 15.84
CA GLY A 227 -6.17 4.24 15.97
C GLY A 227 -4.95 4.82 15.26
N GLY A 228 -5.16 5.68 14.24
CA GLY A 228 -4.07 6.30 13.48
C GLY A 228 -3.06 5.28 12.93
N SER A 229 -3.54 4.16 12.37
CA SER A 229 -2.67 3.07 11.92
C SER A 229 -1.86 3.39 10.66
N ASP A 230 -2.26 4.43 9.93
CA ASP A 230 -1.57 4.89 8.73
C ASP A 230 -1.30 6.39 8.75
N ASN A 231 -0.58 6.87 7.73
CA ASN A 231 -0.51 8.28 7.39
C ASN A 231 -1.91 8.79 7.02
N ILE A 232 -2.25 9.99 7.48
CA ILE A 232 -3.60 10.55 7.30
C ILE A 232 -3.47 11.89 6.63
N THR A 233 -3.96 12.00 5.41
CA THR A 233 -3.93 13.25 4.63
C THR A 233 -5.28 13.57 4.07
N CYS A 234 -5.71 14.82 4.18
CA CYS A 234 -6.93 15.29 3.55
C CYS A 234 -6.89 16.76 3.14
N ILE A 235 -7.65 17.09 2.11
CA ILE A 235 -7.96 18.44 1.67
C ILE A 235 -9.47 18.63 1.75
N VAL A 236 -9.92 19.67 2.44
CA VAL A 236 -11.33 20.13 2.41
C VAL A 236 -11.37 21.43 1.62
N ALA A 237 -12.29 21.53 0.65
CA ALA A 237 -12.40 22.72 -0.19
C ALA A 237 -13.86 23.12 -0.48
N ASP A 238 -14.18 24.39 -0.29
CA ASP A 238 -15.46 25.00 -0.64
C ASP A 238 -15.38 25.70 -1.99
N VAL A 239 -16.40 25.48 -2.83
CA VAL A 239 -16.62 26.23 -4.06
C VAL A 239 -17.43 27.48 -3.71
N LEU A 240 -16.82 28.64 -3.88
CA LEU A 240 -17.42 29.95 -3.63
C LEU A 240 -17.85 30.57 -4.96
N ASP A 241 -18.92 31.38 -4.92
CA ASP A 241 -19.19 32.33 -6.01
C ASP A 241 -18.30 33.57 -5.82
N LEU A 242 -17.56 33.97 -6.86
CA LEU A 242 -16.74 35.19 -6.81
C LEU A 242 -17.63 36.44 -6.71
N ASP A 243 -18.84 36.39 -7.25
CA ASP A 243 -19.76 37.54 -7.24
C ASP A 243 -20.34 37.80 -5.84
N ASP A 244 -20.31 36.80 -4.95
CA ASP A 244 -20.78 36.89 -3.56
C ASP A 244 -19.67 37.31 -2.57
N LEU A 245 -18.42 37.42 -3.03
CA LEU A 245 -17.33 37.88 -2.17
C LEU A 245 -17.43 39.40 -1.92
N PRO A 246 -17.16 39.87 -0.69
CA PRO A 246 -17.13 41.30 -0.41
C PRO A 246 -16.15 42.06 -1.33
N ASP A 247 -16.51 43.28 -1.73
CA ASP A 247 -15.65 44.13 -2.56
C ASP A 247 -14.24 44.27 -1.96
N GLY A 248 -13.22 43.81 -2.69
CA GLY A 248 -11.81 43.82 -2.27
C GLY A 248 -11.35 42.60 -1.48
N ALA A 249 -12.24 41.66 -1.15
CA ALA A 249 -11.87 40.35 -0.63
C ALA A 249 -11.44 39.43 -1.79
N ALA A 250 -10.14 39.25 -1.97
CA ALA A 250 -9.65 38.22 -2.88
C ALA A 250 -9.86 36.83 -2.23
N PRO A 251 -10.21 35.80 -3.01
CA PRO A 251 -10.13 34.42 -2.52
C PRO A 251 -8.69 34.13 -2.08
N ASP A 252 -8.55 33.25 -1.08
CA ASP A 252 -7.23 32.85 -0.59
C ASP A 252 -6.41 32.29 -1.76
N SER A 253 -5.21 32.83 -1.94
CA SER A 253 -4.27 32.43 -2.98
C SER A 253 -3.04 31.74 -2.39
N GLY A 254 -3.01 31.55 -1.07
CA GLY A 254 -1.96 30.83 -0.39
C GLY A 254 -1.94 29.37 -0.80
N VAL A 255 -0.81 28.93 -1.36
CA VAL A 255 -0.58 27.51 -1.62
C VAL A 255 -0.27 26.80 -0.31
N GLN A 256 -0.94 25.69 -0.04
CA GLN A 256 -0.69 24.81 1.10
C GLN A 256 -0.08 23.50 0.59
N VAL A 257 1.09 23.15 1.13
CA VAL A 257 1.80 21.92 0.81
C VAL A 257 2.02 21.18 2.13
N VAL A 258 1.56 19.94 2.22
CA VAL A 258 1.60 19.12 3.45
C VAL A 258 2.11 17.70 3.14
N GLY A 259 2.49 16.95 4.18
CA GLY A 259 3.02 15.59 4.04
C GLY A 259 4.52 15.57 3.71
N SER A 260 4.98 14.52 3.03
CA SER A 260 6.40 14.26 2.72
C SER A 260 7.05 15.35 1.88
N VAL A 261 6.27 15.98 1.00
CA VAL A 261 6.72 17.07 0.12
C VAL A 261 6.93 18.39 0.88
N ALA A 262 6.36 18.54 2.08
CA ALA A 262 6.43 19.77 2.85
C ALA A 262 7.76 19.92 3.61
N ILE A 263 8.12 21.17 3.93
CA ILE A 263 9.25 21.47 4.83
C ILE A 263 9.07 20.86 6.23
N THR A 264 7.82 20.58 6.62
CA THR A 264 7.42 19.97 7.89
C THR A 264 7.20 18.46 7.78
N ARG A 265 7.79 17.78 6.80
CA ARG A 265 7.62 16.32 6.58
C ARG A 265 7.92 15.45 7.81
N ASP A 266 8.83 15.90 8.67
CA ASP A 266 9.22 15.20 9.90
C ASP A 266 8.46 15.72 11.14
N ALA A 267 7.37 16.47 10.94
CA ALA A 267 6.54 16.93 12.04
C ALA A 267 5.94 15.73 12.80
N PRO A 268 5.99 15.74 14.14
CA PRO A 268 5.38 14.69 14.93
C PRO A 268 3.86 14.70 14.78
N THR A 269 3.23 13.58 15.10
CA THR A 269 1.77 13.48 15.13
C THR A 269 1.15 14.54 16.05
N THR A 270 0.02 15.09 15.59
CA THR A 270 -0.81 16.08 16.29
C THR A 270 -1.87 15.43 17.18
N ALA A 271 -1.78 14.11 17.40
CA ALA A 271 -2.76 13.36 18.17
C ALA A 271 -2.97 13.98 19.57
N VAL A 272 -4.22 14.37 19.83
CA VAL A 272 -4.64 14.83 21.15
C VAL A 272 -4.66 13.63 22.12
N ASP A 273 -4.34 13.87 23.40
CA ASP A 273 -4.33 12.83 24.42
C ASP A 273 -5.66 12.03 24.43
N GLY A 274 -5.53 10.70 24.35
CA GLY A 274 -6.64 9.78 24.18
C GLY A 274 -6.17 8.32 24.25
N PRO A 275 -7.10 7.35 24.32
CA PRO A 275 -6.74 5.93 24.46
C PRO A 275 -5.79 5.43 23.38
N ALA A 276 -6.03 5.79 22.10
CA ALA A 276 -5.18 5.41 20.97
C ALA A 276 -3.76 5.99 21.10
N ALA A 277 -3.65 7.31 21.34
CA ALA A 277 -2.37 7.98 21.54
C ALA A 277 -1.57 7.39 22.72
N ARG A 278 -2.23 7.10 23.85
CA ARG A 278 -1.59 6.46 25.02
C ARG A 278 -1.14 5.03 24.73
N ALA A 279 -1.96 4.25 24.01
CA ALA A 279 -1.60 2.89 23.61
C ALA A 279 -0.39 2.89 22.67
N ALA A 280 -0.37 3.80 21.68
CA ALA A 280 0.74 3.96 20.76
C ALA A 280 2.04 4.36 21.49
N ALA A 281 1.97 5.29 22.44
CA ALA A 281 3.12 5.70 23.25
C ALA A 281 3.70 4.51 24.06
N LEU A 282 2.85 3.70 24.68
CA LEU A 282 3.29 2.49 25.41
C LEU A 282 3.91 1.44 24.48
N LEU A 283 3.34 1.24 23.28
CA LEU A 283 3.89 0.33 22.28
C LEU A 283 5.24 0.80 21.75
N ALA A 284 5.40 2.11 21.52
CA ALA A 284 6.67 2.71 21.12
C ALA A 284 7.75 2.53 22.20
N GLU A 285 7.41 2.78 23.48
CA GLU A 285 8.31 2.55 24.61
C GLU A 285 8.72 1.07 24.74
N ALA A 286 7.76 0.16 24.58
CA ALA A 286 8.02 -1.27 24.57
C ALA A 286 8.95 -1.68 23.41
N ARG A 287 8.70 -1.17 22.19
CA ARG A 287 9.54 -1.44 21.01
C ARG A 287 10.95 -0.91 21.18
N ALA A 288 11.10 0.31 21.72
CA ALA A 288 12.41 0.88 22.04
C ALA A 288 13.16 0.04 23.08
N THR A 289 12.46 -0.45 24.11
CA THR A 289 13.04 -1.32 25.13
C THR A 289 13.50 -2.66 24.53
N VAL A 290 12.68 -3.28 23.68
CA VAL A 290 13.03 -4.54 22.99
C VAL A 290 14.20 -4.32 22.03
N GLY A 291 14.23 -3.20 21.29
CA GLY A 291 15.34 -2.82 20.41
C GLY A 291 16.65 -2.69 21.19
N ALA A 292 16.65 -1.94 22.29
CA ALA A 292 17.82 -1.78 23.16
C ALA A 292 18.31 -3.12 23.76
N LEU A 293 17.39 -4.02 24.11
CA LEU A 293 17.74 -5.37 24.58
C LEU A 293 18.35 -6.23 23.46
N ALA A 294 17.83 -6.13 22.23
CA ALA A 294 18.38 -6.80 21.05
C ALA A 294 19.79 -6.30 20.69
N GLU A 295 20.01 -4.99 20.75
CA GLU A 295 21.34 -4.39 20.54
C GLU A 295 22.33 -4.81 21.64
N SER A 296 21.90 -4.83 22.90
CA SER A 296 22.75 -5.27 24.02
C SER A 296 23.12 -6.75 23.99
N SER A 297 22.31 -7.59 23.35
CA SER A 297 22.58 -9.03 23.21
C SER A 297 23.46 -9.34 21.99
N GLN A 298 23.52 -8.45 21.00
CA GLN A 298 24.49 -8.51 19.90
C GLN A 298 25.88 -7.96 20.29
N GLN A 299 25.96 -7.20 21.38
CA GLN A 299 27.21 -6.77 22.02
C GLN A 299 27.60 -7.69 23.19
N SER A 300 27.62 -9.01 22.96
CA SER A 300 28.37 -9.93 23.84
C SER A 300 29.81 -10.03 23.33
N PRO A 301 30.85 -9.72 24.13
CA PRO A 301 32.23 -9.80 23.69
C PRO A 301 32.60 -11.27 23.44
N ALA A 302 33.38 -11.49 22.37
CA ALA A 302 33.95 -12.77 22.01
C ALA A 302 34.51 -13.50 23.25
N ALA A 303 34.18 -14.79 23.35
CA ALA A 303 34.74 -15.69 24.35
C ALA A 303 36.29 -15.64 24.27
N PRO A 304 37.01 -15.53 25.39
CA PRO A 304 38.45 -15.74 25.38
C PRO A 304 38.74 -17.24 25.18
N ASP A 305 39.71 -17.55 24.32
CA ASP A 305 40.26 -18.88 24.08
C ASP A 305 40.56 -19.61 25.40
N ALA A 306 39.87 -20.72 25.64
CA ALA A 306 40.16 -21.63 26.73
C ALA A 306 41.24 -22.62 26.29
N ALA A 307 42.50 -22.32 26.60
CA ALA A 307 43.56 -23.31 26.68
C ALA A 307 43.47 -24.07 28.01
N VAL A 308 43.54 -25.39 27.91
CA VAL A 308 43.48 -26.37 29.00
C VAL A 308 44.76 -26.34 29.83
N SER A 309 44.64 -26.15 31.15
CA SER A 309 45.58 -26.71 32.14
C SER A 309 44.98 -26.67 33.56
N GLU A 310 44.93 -27.82 34.22
CA GLU A 310 44.73 -28.01 35.66
C GLU A 310 45.97 -28.72 36.25
N PRO A 311 46.14 -28.86 37.58
CA PRO A 311 45.92 -27.90 38.67
C PRO A 311 47.16 -27.81 39.59
N ASP A 312 47.26 -26.81 40.48
CA ASP A 312 48.04 -26.98 41.72
C ASP A 312 47.51 -26.11 42.86
N GLU A 313 47.50 -26.70 44.04
CA GLU A 313 47.07 -26.13 45.31
C GLU A 313 48.06 -25.06 45.79
N THR A 314 47.56 -24.02 46.46
CA THR A 314 48.08 -23.63 47.79
C THR A 314 47.17 -22.61 48.45
N VAL A 315 46.94 -22.86 49.74
CA VAL A 315 46.20 -22.05 50.70
C VAL A 315 47.13 -20.95 51.24
N GLU A 316 46.65 -19.70 51.34
CA GLU A 316 47.05 -18.83 52.45
C GLU A 316 46.02 -17.73 52.76
N VAL A 317 45.88 -17.48 54.06
CA VAL A 317 44.88 -16.64 54.73
C VAL A 317 45.48 -15.28 55.06
N ALA A 318 44.79 -14.17 54.79
CA ALA A 318 44.97 -12.94 55.56
C ALA A 318 43.76 -11.99 55.52
N THR A 319 43.45 -11.46 56.70
CA THR A 319 42.33 -10.63 57.14
C THR A 319 42.49 -9.14 56.85
N ALA A 320 41.40 -8.42 56.52
CA ALA A 320 41.11 -7.05 57.01
C ALA A 320 39.69 -6.57 56.57
N THR A 321 38.98 -5.91 57.49
CA THR A 321 37.66 -5.24 57.37
C THR A 321 37.85 -3.72 57.63
N PRO A 322 36.85 -2.80 57.53
CA PRO A 322 35.74 -2.55 56.59
C PRO A 322 35.69 -1.10 56.02
N GLY A 323 34.86 -0.87 54.99
CA GLY A 323 34.27 0.44 54.61
C GLY A 323 34.01 0.52 53.09
N ALA A 324 32.88 0.95 52.51
CA ALA A 324 31.68 1.63 52.98
C ALA A 324 30.49 1.42 52.01
N LEU A 325 29.28 1.32 52.58
CA LEU A 325 27.93 1.69 52.11
C LEU A 325 27.40 1.21 50.73
N SER A 326 26.37 0.36 50.78
CA SER A 326 25.72 -0.33 49.66
C SER A 326 24.33 0.25 49.30
N ARG A 327 23.94 0.03 48.05
CA ARG A 327 22.66 0.35 47.35
C ARG A 327 21.37 -0.25 47.96
N SER A 328 21.28 -0.46 49.27
CA SER A 328 20.13 -1.15 49.89
C SER A 328 18.97 -0.25 50.36
N GLU A 329 19.11 1.08 50.36
CA GLU A 329 18.08 1.95 50.97
C GLU A 329 16.97 2.45 50.01
N LYS A 330 17.14 2.31 48.68
CA LYS A 330 16.09 2.72 47.70
C LYS A 330 15.01 1.67 47.43
N LYS A 331 15.22 0.40 47.83
CA LYS A 331 14.24 -0.69 47.61
C LYS A 331 13.24 -0.84 48.77
N ALA A 332 13.61 -0.41 49.98
CA ALA A 332 12.74 -0.47 51.16
C ALA A 332 11.65 0.62 51.17
N ALA A 333 11.92 1.82 50.64
CA ALA A 333 10.95 2.93 50.62
C ALA A 333 9.75 2.67 49.68
N ARG A 334 9.95 2.01 48.53
CA ARG A 334 8.87 1.70 47.57
C ARG A 334 7.97 0.53 47.98
N ALA A 335 8.39 -0.27 48.97
CA ALA A 335 7.60 -1.39 49.47
C ALA A 335 6.54 -0.94 50.50
N HIS A 336 6.86 0.08 51.30
CA HIS A 336 5.94 0.63 52.30
C HIS A 336 4.79 1.43 51.64
N GLU A 337 5.08 2.25 50.64
CA GLU A 337 4.08 3.06 49.93
C GLU A 337 3.03 2.21 49.18
N ARG A 338 3.42 1.03 48.69
CA ARG A 338 2.49 0.05 48.08
C ARG A 338 1.65 -0.72 49.10
N ALA A 339 2.12 -0.85 50.34
CA ALA A 339 1.37 -1.51 51.41
C ALA A 339 0.26 -0.59 51.94
N ASP A 340 0.57 0.70 52.12
CA ASP A 340 -0.39 1.70 52.61
C ASP A 340 -1.50 2.00 51.58
N ALA A 341 -1.16 2.02 50.28
CA ALA A 341 -2.15 2.15 49.21
C ALA A 341 -3.10 0.94 49.09
N LYS A 342 -2.64 -0.25 49.49
CA LYS A 342 -3.44 -1.49 49.47
C LYS A 342 -4.38 -1.58 50.69
N ALA A 343 -3.97 -1.02 51.83
CA ALA A 343 -4.79 -0.88 53.03
C ALA A 343 -5.91 0.15 52.82
N ALA A 344 -5.63 1.31 52.21
CA ALA A 344 -6.64 2.33 51.90
C ALA A 344 -7.74 1.83 50.93
N LYS A 345 -7.39 0.93 50.01
CA LYS A 345 -8.34 0.31 49.06
C LYS A 345 -9.20 -0.79 49.71
N ALA A 346 -8.76 -1.36 50.83
CA ALA A 346 -9.49 -2.36 51.60
C ALA A 346 -10.55 -1.73 52.53
N GLU A 347 -10.31 -0.52 53.04
CA GLU A 347 -11.30 0.23 53.83
C GLU A 347 -12.41 0.84 52.97
N ALA A 348 -12.11 1.26 51.74
CA ALA A 348 -13.11 1.78 50.80
C ALA A 348 -14.15 0.72 50.33
N LYS A 349 -13.87 -0.58 50.53
CA LYS A 349 -14.75 -1.68 50.09
C LYS A 349 -15.63 -2.26 51.20
N ARG A 350 -15.61 -1.67 52.41
CA ARG A 350 -16.45 -2.08 53.56
C ARG A 350 -17.81 -1.38 53.66
N GLY A 351 -18.21 -0.61 52.64
CA GLY A 351 -19.45 0.19 52.64
C GLY A 351 -20.68 -0.42 51.98
N THR A 352 -20.61 -1.63 51.39
CA THR A 352 -21.77 -2.24 50.71
C THR A 352 -21.92 -3.70 51.16
N GLY A 353 -22.90 -3.94 52.02
CA GLY A 353 -23.20 -5.24 52.58
C GLY A 353 -23.85 -6.15 51.56
N ILE A 354 -23.16 -7.23 51.18
CA ILE A 354 -23.72 -8.52 50.77
C ILE A 354 -22.73 -9.59 51.27
N SER A 355 -23.17 -10.51 52.13
CA SER A 355 -22.32 -11.56 52.70
C SER A 355 -22.08 -12.68 51.68
N SER A 356 -20.82 -12.93 51.37
CA SER A 356 -20.34 -13.96 50.45
C SER A 356 -20.04 -15.27 51.17
N THR A 357 -21.04 -15.95 51.75
CA THR A 357 -20.84 -17.25 52.42
C THR A 357 -21.47 -18.44 51.70
N GLU A 358 -21.89 -18.31 50.44
CA GLU A 358 -22.44 -19.44 49.65
C GLU A 358 -21.85 -19.58 48.22
N LEU A 359 -20.66 -19.03 47.95
CA LEU A 359 -20.00 -19.21 46.64
C LEU A 359 -18.50 -19.57 46.77
N GLU A 360 -18.14 -20.44 47.72
CA GLU A 360 -16.77 -20.96 47.87
C GLU A 360 -16.70 -22.49 47.87
N GLU A 361 -17.36 -23.13 46.90
CA GLU A 361 -16.88 -24.40 46.33
C GLU A 361 -16.93 -24.28 44.80
N GLU A 362 -15.89 -24.78 44.11
CA GLU A 362 -15.69 -24.77 42.65
C GLU A 362 -15.06 -23.52 41.98
N THR A 363 -13.83 -23.10 42.34
CA THR A 363 -12.95 -22.39 41.35
C THR A 363 -11.44 -22.61 41.56
N GLY A 364 -11.01 -23.88 41.65
CA GLY A 364 -9.58 -24.23 41.70
C GLY A 364 -8.99 -24.80 40.40
N ARG A 365 -9.82 -25.06 39.37
CA ARG A 365 -9.44 -25.93 38.23
C ARG A 365 -9.50 -25.26 36.85
N GLY A 366 -9.88 -24.00 36.74
CA GLY A 366 -10.16 -23.35 35.44
C GLY A 366 -8.95 -22.76 34.69
N ARG A 367 -7.93 -22.25 35.38
CA ARG A 367 -6.86 -21.48 34.69
C ARG A 367 -5.88 -22.34 33.90
N TRP A 368 -5.52 -23.53 34.40
CA TRP A 368 -4.64 -24.46 33.69
C TRP A 368 -5.35 -25.15 32.51
N ALA A 369 -6.66 -25.39 32.66
CA ALA A 369 -7.50 -25.91 31.59
C ALA A 369 -7.60 -24.93 30.42
N TRP A 370 -7.79 -23.62 30.70
CA TRP A 370 -7.77 -22.58 29.68
C TRP A 370 -6.41 -22.44 28.99
N THR A 371 -5.29 -22.56 29.71
CA THR A 371 -3.96 -22.54 29.07
C THR A 371 -3.72 -23.75 28.18
N LEU A 372 -4.20 -24.94 28.56
CA LEU A 372 -4.13 -26.14 27.71
C LEU A 372 -5.00 -26.01 26.47
N VAL A 373 -6.22 -25.48 26.62
CA VAL A 373 -7.11 -25.22 25.48
C VAL A 373 -6.48 -24.20 24.53
N SER A 374 -5.93 -23.10 25.03
CA SER A 374 -5.23 -22.11 24.20
C SER A 374 -4.02 -22.69 23.48
N LEU A 375 -3.24 -23.57 24.12
CA LEU A 375 -2.10 -24.24 23.51
C LEU A 375 -2.55 -25.18 22.38
N VAL A 376 -3.62 -25.95 22.60
CA VAL A 376 -4.18 -26.86 21.59
C VAL A 376 -4.76 -26.07 20.41
N VAL A 377 -5.43 -24.95 20.66
CA VAL A 377 -5.92 -24.05 19.60
C VAL A 377 -4.76 -23.45 18.81
N LEU A 378 -3.69 -23.01 19.48
CA LEU A 378 -2.49 -22.50 18.80
C LEU A 378 -1.85 -23.57 17.91
N LEU A 379 -1.68 -24.80 18.42
CA LEU A 379 -1.15 -25.92 17.64
C LEU A 379 -2.06 -26.29 16.46
N ALA A 380 -3.39 -26.23 16.64
CA ALA A 380 -4.33 -26.46 15.56
C ALA A 380 -4.24 -25.38 14.47
N ILE A 381 -4.08 -24.11 14.84
CA ILE A 381 -3.88 -23.00 13.89
C ILE A 381 -2.57 -23.19 13.13
N VAL A 382 -1.46 -23.51 13.81
CA VAL A 382 -0.16 -23.74 13.18
C VAL A 382 -0.23 -24.96 12.25
N GLY A 383 -0.82 -26.07 12.70
CA GLY A 383 -1.00 -27.27 11.89
C GLY A 383 -1.89 -27.02 10.67
N THR A 384 -2.95 -26.22 10.83
CA THR A 384 -3.83 -25.82 9.72
C THR A 384 -3.08 -24.93 8.73
N GLY A 385 -2.34 -23.93 9.21
CA GLY A 385 -1.50 -23.07 8.38
C GLY A 385 -0.45 -23.87 7.59
N ALA A 386 0.22 -24.82 8.25
CA ALA A 386 1.19 -25.72 7.60
C ALA A 386 0.52 -26.63 6.56
N PHE A 387 -0.66 -27.18 6.85
CA PHE A 387 -1.42 -28.03 5.93
C PHE A 387 -1.89 -27.25 4.69
N PHE A 388 -2.47 -26.06 4.88
CA PHE A 388 -2.91 -25.22 3.77
C PHE A 388 -1.73 -24.65 2.97
N GLY A 389 -0.62 -24.30 3.64
CA GLY A 389 0.63 -23.93 2.99
C GLY A 389 1.16 -25.06 2.11
N TYR A 390 1.31 -26.28 2.66
CA TYR A 390 1.73 -27.46 1.91
C TYR A 390 0.77 -27.77 0.76
N ARG A 391 -0.54 -27.69 0.98
CA ARG A 391 -1.52 -27.92 -0.09
C ARG A 391 -1.43 -26.87 -1.20
N TRP A 392 -1.12 -25.62 -0.86
CA TRP A 392 -0.91 -24.55 -1.84
C TRP A 392 0.38 -24.77 -2.64
N THR A 393 1.49 -25.17 -2.00
CA THR A 393 2.74 -25.45 -2.75
C THR A 393 2.56 -26.57 -3.76
N GLN A 394 1.78 -27.60 -3.44
CA GLN A 394 1.47 -28.72 -4.33
C GLN A 394 0.66 -28.32 -5.58
N THR A 395 0.12 -27.10 -5.64
CA THR A 395 -0.62 -26.58 -6.81
C THR A 395 0.22 -25.71 -7.73
N GLN A 396 1.47 -25.43 -7.38
CA GLN A 396 2.34 -24.54 -8.15
C GLN A 396 3.28 -25.35 -9.05
N TYR A 397 3.54 -24.84 -10.25
CA TYR A 397 4.49 -25.41 -11.19
C TYR A 397 5.44 -24.31 -11.67
N TYR A 398 6.69 -24.67 -11.93
CA TYR A 398 7.64 -23.77 -12.60
C TYR A 398 8.56 -24.55 -13.53
N VAL A 399 9.12 -23.86 -14.52
CA VAL A 399 10.05 -24.41 -15.50
C VAL A 399 11.45 -23.87 -15.19
N GLY A 400 12.45 -24.74 -15.17
CA GLY A 400 13.85 -24.37 -14.93
C GLY A 400 14.81 -25.35 -15.59
N LEU A 401 16.09 -25.26 -15.24
CA LEU A 401 17.12 -26.16 -15.74
C LEU A 401 17.51 -27.19 -14.68
N ALA A 402 17.49 -28.47 -15.06
CA ALA A 402 18.11 -29.56 -14.32
C ALA A 402 18.89 -30.45 -15.29
N ASP A 403 20.09 -30.85 -14.91
CA ASP A 403 20.96 -31.73 -15.71
C ASP A 403 21.15 -31.29 -17.18
N GLY A 404 21.17 -29.97 -17.41
CA GLY A 404 21.33 -29.39 -18.75
C GLY A 404 20.10 -29.47 -19.66
N LYS A 405 18.93 -29.84 -19.13
CA LYS A 405 17.66 -29.93 -19.85
C LYS A 405 16.58 -29.05 -19.22
N VAL A 406 15.64 -28.59 -20.02
CA VAL A 406 14.46 -27.86 -19.53
C VAL A 406 13.56 -28.83 -18.77
N THR A 407 13.27 -28.51 -17.52
CA THR A 407 12.56 -29.39 -16.57
C THR A 407 11.43 -28.64 -15.89
N ILE A 408 10.27 -29.29 -15.78
CA ILE A 408 9.11 -28.82 -15.03
C ILE A 408 9.21 -29.36 -13.61
N PHE A 409 9.11 -28.45 -12.64
CA PHE A 409 9.10 -28.74 -11.22
C PHE A 409 7.71 -28.47 -10.64
N GLN A 410 7.29 -29.30 -9.69
CA GLN A 410 6.09 -29.08 -8.90
C GLN A 410 6.50 -28.55 -7.53
N GLY A 411 6.00 -27.38 -7.14
CA GLY A 411 6.35 -26.71 -5.89
C GLY A 411 6.84 -25.27 -6.07
N ILE A 412 7.60 -24.77 -5.09
CA ILE A 412 8.16 -23.40 -5.09
C ILE A 412 9.68 -23.50 -5.27
N SER A 413 10.28 -22.64 -6.10
CA SER A 413 11.72 -22.64 -6.38
C SER A 413 12.62 -22.19 -5.22
N GLN A 414 12.09 -22.03 -4.00
CA GLN A 414 12.84 -21.62 -2.81
C GLN A 414 13.16 -22.82 -1.93
N SER A 415 14.37 -22.86 -1.38
CA SER A 415 14.79 -23.82 -0.36
C SER A 415 14.71 -23.21 1.05
N ILE A 416 14.28 -24.01 2.03
CA ILE A 416 14.33 -23.64 3.45
C ILE A 416 15.34 -24.55 4.14
N GLY A 417 16.56 -24.04 4.31
CA GLY A 417 17.68 -24.82 4.85
C GLY A 417 18.02 -26.01 3.93
N PRO A 418 18.06 -27.26 4.43
CA PRO A 418 18.39 -28.44 3.62
C PRO A 418 17.19 -29.02 2.84
N LEU A 419 16.00 -28.41 2.93
CA LEU A 419 14.79 -28.91 2.29
C LEU A 419 14.51 -28.16 1.00
N GLU A 420 14.49 -28.89 -0.12
CA GLU A 420 13.93 -28.42 -1.38
C GLU A 420 12.40 -28.51 -1.29
N LEU A 421 11.72 -27.40 -1.62
CA LEU A 421 10.26 -27.30 -1.59
C LEU A 421 9.64 -27.52 -2.98
N SER A 422 10.40 -28.15 -3.85
CA SER A 422 10.01 -28.55 -5.18
C SER A 422 10.56 -29.93 -5.51
N GLU A 423 9.83 -30.64 -6.36
CA GLU A 423 10.24 -31.94 -6.87
C GLU A 423 10.20 -31.89 -8.40
N VAL A 424 11.09 -32.65 -9.05
CA VAL A 424 11.07 -32.79 -10.51
C VAL A 424 9.81 -33.53 -10.91
N TYR A 425 8.95 -32.86 -11.70
CA TYR A 425 7.71 -33.44 -12.18
C TYR A 425 7.90 -34.09 -13.56
N GLU A 426 8.52 -33.37 -14.50
CA GLU A 426 8.70 -33.83 -15.88
C GLU A 426 9.95 -33.18 -16.49
N THR A 427 10.86 -33.98 -17.05
CA THR A 427 12.06 -33.50 -17.77
C THR A 427 11.78 -33.57 -19.27
N SER A 428 11.96 -32.45 -19.96
CA SER A 428 11.76 -32.40 -21.42
C SER A 428 13.00 -32.84 -22.20
N ASP A 429 12.83 -33.07 -23.50
CA ASP A 429 13.93 -33.37 -24.42
C ASP A 429 14.67 -32.12 -24.92
N VAL A 430 14.22 -30.92 -24.55
CA VAL A 430 14.86 -29.64 -24.93
C VAL A 430 16.16 -29.48 -24.12
N VAL A 431 17.29 -29.45 -24.84
CA VAL A 431 18.62 -29.28 -24.25
C VAL A 431 18.95 -27.80 -24.14
N ALA A 432 19.49 -27.38 -22.99
CA ALA A 432 19.81 -25.98 -22.73
C ALA A 432 20.83 -25.38 -23.71
N SER A 433 21.67 -26.22 -24.35
CA SER A 433 22.63 -25.78 -25.37
C SER A 433 22.00 -25.31 -26.66
N ASP A 434 20.74 -25.68 -26.90
CA ASP A 434 20.02 -25.42 -28.15
C ASP A 434 19.15 -24.16 -28.05
N LEU A 435 19.13 -23.51 -26.87
CA LEU A 435 18.37 -22.30 -26.55
C LEU A 435 19.24 -21.04 -26.66
N ASP A 436 18.62 -19.88 -26.91
CA ASP A 436 19.34 -18.61 -26.90
C ASP A 436 19.78 -18.22 -25.47
N ARG A 437 20.83 -17.39 -25.37
CA ARG A 437 21.33 -16.87 -24.08
C ARG A 437 20.24 -16.16 -23.27
N PHE A 438 19.30 -15.50 -23.92
CA PHE A 438 18.17 -14.87 -23.23
C PHE A 438 17.25 -15.90 -22.57
N GLU A 439 16.93 -16.99 -23.27
CA GLU A 439 16.05 -18.07 -22.79
C GLU A 439 16.71 -18.87 -21.67
N ILE A 440 18.02 -19.14 -21.79
CA ILE A 440 18.81 -19.76 -20.72
C ILE A 440 18.76 -18.89 -19.45
N ASN A 441 18.94 -17.57 -19.57
CA ASN A 441 18.90 -16.67 -18.40
C ASN A 441 17.51 -16.64 -17.74
N GLN A 442 16.44 -16.72 -18.53
CA GLN A 442 15.08 -16.82 -17.96
C GLN A 442 14.84 -18.15 -17.24
N LEU A 443 15.32 -19.26 -17.80
CA LEU A 443 15.20 -20.58 -17.19
C LEU A 443 16.06 -20.75 -15.93
N GLU A 444 17.24 -20.12 -15.89
CA GLU A 444 18.07 -20.01 -14.68
C GLU A 444 17.36 -19.23 -13.56
N ARG A 445 16.54 -18.23 -13.93
CA ARG A 445 15.72 -17.45 -12.98
C ARG A 445 14.38 -18.11 -12.65
N THR A 446 14.09 -19.27 -13.22
CA THR A 446 12.82 -20.02 -13.14
C THR A 446 11.61 -19.27 -13.71
N ILE A 447 10.85 -19.93 -14.58
CA ILE A 447 9.63 -19.39 -15.19
C ILE A 447 8.43 -19.98 -14.46
N ARG A 448 7.65 -19.16 -13.74
CA ARG A 448 6.44 -19.61 -13.04
C ARG A 448 5.33 -19.95 -14.03
N ALA A 449 4.63 -21.05 -13.77
CA ALA A 449 3.47 -21.49 -14.53
C ALA A 449 2.22 -21.57 -13.65
N LYS A 450 1.06 -21.22 -14.22
CA LYS A 450 -0.24 -21.18 -13.54
C LYS A 450 -0.89 -22.56 -13.42
N SER A 451 -0.47 -23.51 -14.25
CA SER A 451 -0.93 -24.90 -14.28
C SER A 451 0.11 -25.79 -14.94
N LEU A 452 -0.07 -27.11 -14.84
CA LEU A 452 0.76 -28.08 -15.56
C LEU A 452 0.68 -27.88 -17.09
N ASP A 453 -0.51 -27.58 -17.61
CA ASP A 453 -0.70 -27.33 -19.05
C ASP A 453 0.01 -26.05 -19.51
N ASP A 454 -0.01 -24.98 -18.70
CA ASP A 454 0.76 -23.76 -18.94
C ASP A 454 2.28 -24.03 -18.87
N ALA A 455 2.72 -24.89 -17.96
CA ALA A 455 4.13 -25.29 -17.87
C ALA A 455 4.58 -26.06 -19.12
N ARG A 456 3.77 -27.02 -19.60
CA ARG A 456 4.03 -27.78 -20.83
C ARG A 456 4.02 -26.89 -22.07
N GLN A 457 3.08 -25.95 -22.14
CA GLN A 457 3.01 -25.01 -23.26
C GLN A 457 4.25 -24.12 -23.33
N ARG A 458 4.73 -23.60 -22.19
CA ARG A 458 5.98 -22.83 -22.11
C ARG A 458 7.20 -23.64 -22.53
N VAL A 459 7.25 -24.93 -22.20
CA VAL A 459 8.31 -25.84 -22.67
C VAL A 459 8.20 -26.08 -24.18
N ALA A 460 6.99 -26.21 -24.72
CA ALA A 460 6.76 -26.37 -26.15
C ALA A 460 7.14 -25.12 -26.96
N ASP A 461 6.90 -23.93 -26.42
CA ASP A 461 7.30 -22.65 -27.02
C ASP A 461 8.83 -22.48 -27.09
N LEU A 462 9.56 -23.18 -26.22
CA LEU A 462 11.04 -23.23 -26.18
C LEU A 462 11.61 -24.33 -27.07
N ALA A 463 10.78 -25.23 -27.62
CA ALA A 463 11.27 -26.26 -28.52
C ALA A 463 11.58 -25.63 -29.89
N PRO A 464 12.79 -25.83 -30.44
CA PRO A 464 13.11 -25.33 -31.77
C PRO A 464 12.15 -25.95 -32.80
N GLU A 465 11.58 -25.13 -33.70
CA GLU A 465 10.65 -25.56 -34.76
C GLU A 465 11.28 -26.70 -35.59
N GLY A 466 10.93 -27.95 -35.25
CA GLY A 466 11.55 -29.13 -35.87
C GLY A 466 11.27 -30.48 -35.22
N ALA A 467 10.67 -30.55 -34.03
CA ALA A 467 10.22 -31.84 -33.44
C ALA A 467 8.73 -32.08 -33.75
N ALA A 468 8.42 -32.31 -35.02
CA ALA A 468 7.11 -32.80 -35.42
C ALA A 468 6.90 -34.22 -34.85
N THR A 469 5.72 -34.39 -34.26
CA THR A 469 5.19 -35.63 -33.69
C THR A 469 5.17 -36.74 -34.75
N ASP A 470 5.82 -37.87 -34.48
CA ASP A 470 5.65 -39.11 -35.24
C ASP A 470 4.24 -39.66 -34.97
N GLU A 471 3.30 -39.38 -35.87
CA GLU A 471 2.04 -40.13 -36.01
C GLU A 471 2.11 -41.03 -37.25
N PRO A 472 1.63 -42.29 -37.19
CA PRO A 472 1.86 -43.27 -38.23
C PRO A 472 0.95 -43.02 -39.44
N ALA A 473 1.57 -43.09 -40.62
CA ALA A 473 0.92 -43.00 -41.92
C ALA A 473 -0.24 -44.00 -42.07
N THR A 474 -1.41 -43.50 -42.47
CA THR A 474 -2.46 -44.32 -43.09
C THR A 474 -2.64 -43.88 -44.53
N GLU A 475 -2.52 -44.85 -45.44
CA GLU A 475 -2.64 -44.72 -46.89
C GLU A 475 -4.00 -44.12 -47.34
N GLY A 476 -3.97 -43.31 -48.40
CA GLY A 476 -5.17 -42.80 -49.07
C GLY A 476 -4.84 -42.11 -50.40
N THR A 477 -5.10 -42.83 -51.48
CA THR A 477 -4.88 -42.56 -52.91
C THR A 477 -5.74 -41.45 -53.55
N GLY A 478 -5.15 -40.75 -54.55
CA GLY A 478 -5.82 -40.10 -55.70
C GLY A 478 -6.42 -38.71 -55.41
N GLU A 479 -6.37 -37.68 -56.26
CA GLU A 479 -6.19 -37.56 -57.71
C GLU A 479 -5.61 -36.18 -58.08
N THR A 480 -4.99 -36.09 -59.26
CA THR A 480 -4.63 -34.84 -59.96
C THR A 480 -5.81 -34.43 -60.87
N PRO A 481 -6.04 -33.14 -61.16
CA PRO A 481 -5.53 -32.61 -62.43
C PRO A 481 -4.93 -31.18 -62.39
N THR A 482 -4.13 -30.98 -63.43
CA THR A 482 -3.26 -29.86 -63.88
C THR A 482 -4.11 -28.68 -64.45
N PRO A 483 -3.51 -27.48 -64.72
CA PRO A 483 -4.14 -26.16 -64.74
C PRO A 483 -4.57 -25.69 -66.14
N THR A 484 -5.14 -24.49 -66.23
CA THR A 484 -5.36 -23.78 -67.51
C THR A 484 -5.09 -22.28 -67.36
N ASP A 485 -4.11 -21.83 -68.13
CA ASP A 485 -3.80 -20.43 -68.45
C ASP A 485 -4.91 -19.76 -69.27
N GLY A 486 -5.01 -18.43 -69.16
CA GLY A 486 -5.82 -17.61 -70.06
C GLY A 486 -5.45 -16.12 -69.97
N ALA A 487 -4.61 -15.67 -70.90
CA ALA A 487 -4.08 -14.32 -71.00
C ALA A 487 -5.02 -13.33 -71.73
N THR A 488 -4.72 -12.03 -71.56
CA THR A 488 -4.69 -10.98 -72.62
C THR A 488 -5.89 -10.03 -72.82
N THR A 489 -5.64 -8.77 -72.39
CA THR A 489 -5.98 -7.43 -72.96
C THR A 489 -7.43 -6.99 -73.23
N ALA A 490 -7.81 -5.79 -72.74
CA ALA A 490 -7.72 -4.52 -73.50
C ALA A 490 -8.14 -3.29 -72.65
N ALA A 491 -7.58 -2.14 -73.05
CA ALA A 491 -7.53 -0.84 -72.38
C ALA A 491 -8.83 0.00 -72.38
N ALA A 492 -8.91 0.98 -71.45
CA ALA A 492 -9.25 2.38 -71.76
C ALA A 492 -9.03 3.32 -70.55
N ASP A 493 -7.97 4.12 -70.68
CA ASP A 493 -7.73 5.52 -70.29
C ASP A 493 -8.77 6.32 -69.45
N ALA A 494 -8.27 7.00 -68.39
CA ALA A 494 -8.55 8.40 -68.08
C ALA A 494 -7.70 8.87 -66.87
N ALA A 495 -6.71 9.73 -67.16
CA ALA A 495 -5.86 10.43 -66.18
C ALA A 495 -6.42 11.84 -65.84
N PRO A 496 -5.90 12.51 -64.80
CA PRO A 496 -6.58 13.55 -64.02
C PRO A 496 -6.11 14.98 -64.35
N ASP A 497 -6.79 16.00 -63.81
CA ASP A 497 -6.14 17.28 -63.52
C ASP A 497 -6.95 18.18 -62.56
N GLY A 498 -6.23 18.85 -61.64
CA GLY A 498 -6.57 20.19 -61.17
C GLY A 498 -6.77 20.39 -59.65
N PRO A 499 -5.77 20.95 -58.93
CA PRO A 499 -5.96 21.60 -57.64
C PRO A 499 -6.15 23.13 -57.80
N THR A 500 -6.59 23.81 -56.74
CA THR A 500 -6.23 25.18 -56.28
C THR A 500 -7.44 25.90 -55.67
N THR A 501 -7.37 26.25 -54.39
CA THR A 501 -7.92 27.52 -53.88
C THR A 501 -7.12 27.99 -52.67
N ALA A 502 -6.53 29.17 -52.81
CA ALA A 502 -6.07 30.03 -51.74
C ALA A 502 -6.83 31.35 -51.84
N GLY A 503 -7.18 31.94 -50.69
CA GLY A 503 -7.43 33.38 -50.57
C GLY A 503 -8.82 33.80 -50.05
N GLY A 504 -8.83 34.35 -48.83
CA GLY A 504 -9.41 35.68 -48.60
C GLY A 504 -10.74 35.78 -47.85
N THR A 505 -10.64 36.22 -46.58
CA THR A 505 -11.48 37.22 -45.89
C THR A 505 -13.01 37.10 -45.92
N SER A 506 -13.60 36.89 -44.74
CA SER A 506 -14.34 37.91 -43.98
C SER A 506 -14.75 37.39 -42.61
#